data_AF-A0A376VEE8-F1
#
_entry.id   AF-A0A376VEE8-F1
#
_cell.length_a   1.000
_cell.length_b   1.000
_cell.length_c   1.000
_cell.angle_alpha   90.00
_cell.angle_beta   90.00
_cell.angle_gamma   90.00
#
_symmetry.space_group_name_H-M   'P 1'
#
loop_
_entity.id
_entity.type
_entity.pdbx_description
1 polymer ?
#
loop_
_entity_poly.entity_id
_entity_poly.type
_entity_poly.pdbx_seq_one_letter_code
_entity_poly.pdbx_strand_id
1 'polypeptide(L)'
;MVNFSRFCEILVEVSLNTPAQLSLPLYLPDDETFASFWPGDNSSLLAALQNVLRQEHSGYIYLWAREGAGRSHLLHAACAELSQRGDAVGYVPLDKRTWFVPEVLDGMEHLSLVCIDNIECIAGDELWEMAIFDLYNRILESGKTRLLITGDRPPRQLNLGLPDLASRLDWGQIYKLQPLSDEDKLQALQLRARLRGFELPEDVGRFLLKRLDREMRTLFMTLDQLDRASITAQRKLTIPFVKEILKTVDKTFIVGYAPIVFVGRIRRGKRRIRQCASTSDGALLNPRFPVPAPVDDQSALCHPRPQSGAPLASDYPPLPESAPLR
;
A
#
# COMPACT_ATOMS: atom_id res chain seq x y z
N MET A 1 49.22 6.67 14.29
CA MET A 1 48.68 7.98 13.91
C MET A 1 48.55 8.01 12.40
N VAL A 2 47.34 7.85 11.87
CA VAL A 2 47.05 7.82 10.42
C VAL A 2 46.33 9.12 10.07
N ASN A 3 46.87 9.88 9.12
CA ASN A 3 46.33 11.17 8.71
C ASN A 3 45.61 11.09 7.35
N PHE A 4 44.63 11.97 7.22
CA PHE A 4 43.42 11.94 6.41
C PHE A 4 43.56 12.65 5.04
N SER A 5 42.83 12.15 4.02
CA SER A 5 42.29 12.90 2.84
C SER A 5 43.28 13.46 1.80
N ARG A 6 43.00 13.57 0.49
CA ARG A 6 41.74 13.85 -0.21
C ARG A 6 41.91 13.57 -1.72
N PHE A 7 40.94 12.91 -2.35
CA PHE A 7 40.82 12.77 -3.82
C PHE A 7 40.11 13.99 -4.44
N CYS A 8 40.49 14.30 -5.68
CA CYS A 8 40.11 15.47 -6.48
C CYS A 8 38.84 15.22 -7.32
N GLU A 9 38.12 16.31 -7.59
CA GLU A 9 36.84 16.45 -8.29
C GLU A 9 36.95 16.32 -9.82
N ILE A 10 35.93 15.77 -10.48
CA ILE A 10 35.52 16.17 -11.84
C ILE A 10 33.99 16.33 -11.82
N LEU A 11 33.51 17.44 -12.38
CA LEU A 11 32.17 17.95 -12.21
C LEU A 11 31.64 18.40 -13.58
N VAL A 12 30.52 17.83 -14.02
CA VAL A 12 29.75 18.27 -15.20
C VAL A 12 28.39 18.77 -14.72
N GLU A 13 28.03 19.99 -15.10
CA GLU A 13 26.76 20.65 -14.76
C GLU A 13 25.70 20.43 -15.84
N VAL A 14 24.46 20.14 -15.41
CA VAL A 14 23.25 20.29 -16.23
C VAL A 14 22.18 20.97 -15.39
N SER A 15 21.82 22.19 -15.81
CA SER A 15 20.77 23.04 -15.24
C SER A 15 19.41 22.68 -15.84
N LEU A 16 18.39 22.48 -15.00
CA LEU A 16 16.98 22.37 -15.42
C LEU A 16 16.13 23.20 -14.46
N ASN A 17 15.39 24.14 -15.04
CA ASN A 17 14.61 25.17 -14.37
C ASN A 17 13.14 24.75 -14.36
N THR A 18 12.60 24.27 -13.22
CA THR A 18 11.16 23.97 -13.03
C THR A 18 10.83 24.05 -11.53
N PRO A 19 9.71 24.69 -11.11
CA PRO A 19 9.47 25.05 -9.72
C PRO A 19 9.46 23.85 -8.77
N ALA A 20 10.19 23.99 -7.67
CA ALA A 20 10.38 22.99 -6.64
C ALA A 20 9.09 22.71 -5.88
N GLN A 21 8.45 21.58 -6.17
CA GLN A 21 7.42 21.01 -5.30
C GLN A 21 8.10 20.39 -4.07
N LEU A 22 7.66 20.82 -2.88
CA LEU A 22 8.13 20.32 -1.60
C LEU A 22 7.72 18.85 -1.45
N SER A 23 8.70 17.96 -1.25
CA SER A 23 8.44 16.54 -0.98
C SER A 23 7.97 16.37 0.47
N LEU A 24 6.73 15.92 0.66
CA LEU A 24 6.19 15.56 1.96
C LEU A 24 6.84 14.24 2.44
N PRO A 25 7.54 14.22 3.59
CA PRO A 25 8.05 12.97 4.15
C PRO A 25 6.86 12.15 4.63
N LEU A 26 6.69 10.96 4.07
CA LEU A 26 5.66 10.02 4.45
C LEU A 26 6.37 8.71 4.83
N TYR A 27 6.03 8.24 6.03
CA TYR A 27 6.59 7.04 6.62
C TYR A 27 5.76 5.85 6.11
N LEU A 28 6.41 4.91 5.41
CA LEU A 28 5.87 3.56 5.26
C LEU A 28 5.65 3.00 6.67
N PRO A 29 4.68 2.09 6.90
CA PRO A 29 4.56 1.43 8.18
C PRO A 29 5.88 0.74 8.51
N ASP A 30 6.62 1.26 9.50
CA ASP A 30 7.94 0.76 9.89
C ASP A 30 7.91 -0.71 10.33
N ASP A 31 6.71 -1.20 10.65
CA ASP A 31 6.48 -2.54 11.09
C ASP A 31 6.22 -3.52 9.93
N GLU A 32 5.96 -3.11 8.69
CA GLU A 32 5.74 -4.01 7.55
C GLU A 32 7.03 -4.34 6.78
N THR A 33 7.88 -5.18 7.36
CA THR A 33 9.16 -5.61 6.79
C THR A 33 9.20 -7.12 6.53
N PHE A 34 10.23 -7.62 5.84
CA PHE A 34 10.44 -9.07 5.69
C PHE A 34 10.66 -9.76 7.04
N ALA A 35 11.29 -9.07 8.01
CA ALA A 35 11.53 -9.60 9.36
C ALA A 35 10.22 -9.82 10.15
N SER A 36 9.19 -9.04 9.83
CA SER A 36 7.87 -9.13 10.47
C SER A 36 6.87 -9.96 9.68
N PHE A 37 7.25 -10.49 8.51
CA PHE A 37 6.39 -11.32 7.68
C PHE A 37 6.59 -12.80 8.07
N TRP A 38 5.50 -13.48 8.40
CA TRP A 38 5.55 -14.92 8.70
C TRP A 38 5.55 -15.73 7.40
N PRO A 39 6.57 -16.58 7.13
CA PRO A 39 6.67 -17.27 5.84
C PRO A 39 5.50 -18.19 5.49
N GLY A 40 5.03 -19.01 6.44
CA GLY A 40 4.09 -20.11 6.15
C GLY A 40 4.54 -20.93 4.93
N ASP A 41 3.60 -21.25 4.05
CA ASP A 41 3.83 -21.99 2.80
C ASP A 41 4.39 -21.12 1.64
N ASN A 42 4.91 -19.92 1.92
CA ASN A 42 5.34 -18.95 0.90
C ASN A 42 6.86 -18.88 0.70
N SER A 43 7.61 -19.89 1.12
CA SER A 43 9.09 -19.90 1.08
C SER A 43 9.67 -19.64 -0.31
N SER A 44 9.14 -20.30 -1.35
CA SER A 44 9.59 -20.09 -2.74
C SER A 44 9.36 -18.67 -3.25
N LEU A 45 8.23 -18.06 -2.89
CA LEU A 45 7.89 -16.69 -3.25
C LEU A 45 8.81 -15.69 -2.54
N LEU A 46 9.07 -15.89 -1.25
CA LEU A 46 10.00 -15.05 -0.48
C LEU A 46 11.43 -15.14 -1.04
N ALA A 47 11.89 -16.33 -1.40
CA ALA A 47 13.19 -16.52 -2.04
C ALA A 47 13.27 -15.78 -3.38
N ALA A 48 12.22 -15.84 -4.21
CA ALA A 48 12.15 -15.12 -5.48
C ALA A 48 12.17 -13.60 -5.29
N LEU A 49 11.38 -13.07 -4.35
CA LEU A 49 11.39 -11.64 -4.02
C LEU A 49 12.78 -11.19 -3.56
N GLN A 50 13.40 -11.90 -2.61
CA GLN A 50 14.74 -11.55 -2.12
C GLN A 50 15.80 -11.62 -3.22
N ASN A 51 15.69 -12.57 -4.14
CA ASN A 51 16.59 -12.67 -5.27
C ASN A 51 16.45 -11.46 -6.21
N VAL A 52 15.22 -11.07 -6.56
CA VAL A 52 14.96 -9.88 -7.39
C VAL A 52 15.48 -8.60 -6.73
N LEU A 53 15.34 -8.47 -5.41
CA LEU A 53 15.83 -7.30 -4.66
C LEU A 53 17.35 -7.27 -4.44
N ARG A 54 18.08 -8.36 -4.75
CA ARG A 54 19.55 -8.43 -4.64
C ARG A 54 20.26 -8.24 -5.97
N GLN A 55 19.67 -8.73 -7.05
CA GLN A 55 20.22 -8.54 -8.39
C GLN A 55 20.22 -7.07 -8.74
N GLU A 56 21.16 -6.59 -9.58
CA GLU A 56 21.17 -5.21 -10.11
C GLU A 56 20.25 -5.02 -11.32
N HIS A 57 19.83 -6.11 -11.96
CA HIS A 57 19.01 -6.12 -13.17
C HIS A 57 17.51 -5.96 -12.89
N SER A 58 16.76 -5.54 -13.92
CA SER A 58 15.30 -5.53 -13.91
C SER A 58 14.72 -6.92 -13.69
N GLY A 59 13.72 -7.01 -12.82
CA GLY A 59 12.92 -8.22 -12.62
C GLY A 59 11.45 -7.85 -12.48
N TYR A 60 10.57 -8.71 -13.00
CA TYR A 60 9.12 -8.57 -12.87
C TYR A 60 8.55 -9.77 -12.12
N ILE A 61 7.83 -9.49 -11.03
CA ILE A 61 7.06 -10.49 -10.28
C ILE A 61 5.62 -10.01 -10.15
N TYR A 62 4.69 -10.90 -10.48
CA TYR A 62 3.28 -10.76 -10.18
C TYR A 62 2.91 -11.65 -8.99
N LEU A 63 2.30 -11.07 -7.97
CA LEU A 63 1.83 -11.79 -6.79
C LEU A 63 0.31 -11.66 -6.71
N TRP A 64 -0.39 -12.77 -6.53
CA TRP A 64 -1.83 -12.69 -6.31
C TRP A 64 -2.30 -13.53 -5.15
N ALA A 65 -3.35 -13.04 -4.52
CA ALA A 65 -3.96 -13.68 -3.36
C ALA A 65 -5.37 -13.15 -3.20
N ARG A 66 -6.22 -13.94 -2.55
CA ARG A 66 -7.46 -13.39 -1.99
C ARG A 66 -7.11 -12.43 -0.84
N GLU A 67 -8.10 -11.67 -0.39
CA GLU A 67 -7.93 -10.69 0.67
C GLU A 67 -7.27 -11.29 1.94
N GLY A 68 -6.49 -10.48 2.65
CA GLY A 68 -5.91 -10.86 3.94
C GLY A 68 -4.62 -11.69 3.90
N ALA A 69 -4.09 -12.07 2.73
CA ALA A 69 -2.89 -12.90 2.63
C ALA A 69 -1.54 -12.15 2.77
N GLY A 70 -1.54 -10.80 2.78
CA GLY A 70 -0.32 -10.00 2.97
C GLY A 70 0.34 -9.48 1.69
N ARG A 71 -0.42 -9.28 0.60
CA ARG A 71 0.07 -8.71 -0.67
C ARG A 71 0.79 -7.36 -0.46
N SER A 72 0.10 -6.40 0.15
CA SER A 72 0.63 -5.06 0.43
C SER A 72 1.82 -5.10 1.38
N HIS A 73 1.80 -5.99 2.39
CA HIS A 73 2.92 -6.17 3.32
C HIS A 73 4.20 -6.56 2.56
N LEU A 74 4.15 -7.52 1.63
CA LEU A 74 5.32 -7.89 0.84
C LEU A 74 5.84 -6.74 -0.05
N LEU A 75 4.94 -5.92 -0.61
CA LEU A 75 5.36 -4.72 -1.35
C LEU A 75 6.02 -3.68 -0.45
N HIS A 76 5.47 -3.42 0.74
CA HIS A 76 6.06 -2.52 1.73
C HIS A 76 7.42 -3.04 2.22
N ALA A 77 7.55 -4.34 2.46
CA ALA A 77 8.80 -4.97 2.84
C ALA A 77 9.89 -4.81 1.77
N ALA A 78 9.52 -4.98 0.50
CA ALA A 78 10.43 -4.73 -0.62
C ALA A 78 10.85 -3.27 -0.73
N CYS A 79 9.90 -2.33 -0.55
CA CYS A 79 10.19 -0.90 -0.53
C CYS A 79 11.12 -0.52 0.63
N ALA A 80 10.87 -1.04 1.83
CA ALA A 80 11.67 -0.79 3.02
C ALA A 80 13.10 -1.31 2.87
N GLU A 81 13.27 -2.53 2.35
CA GLU A 81 14.58 -3.15 2.13
C GLU A 81 15.49 -2.30 1.23
N LEU A 82 14.96 -1.80 0.11
CA LEU A 82 15.74 -0.96 -0.81
C LEU A 82 15.89 0.48 -0.31
N SER A 83 14.86 1.05 0.31
CA SER A 83 14.93 2.39 0.90
C SER A 83 16.01 2.48 1.98
N GLN A 84 16.19 1.43 2.78
CA GLN A 84 17.25 1.34 3.79
C GLN A 84 18.66 1.35 3.20
N ARG A 85 18.81 0.92 1.94
CA ARG A 85 20.09 0.99 1.18
C ARG A 85 20.31 2.35 0.52
N GLY A 86 19.34 3.25 0.58
CA GLY A 86 19.37 4.57 -0.05
C GLY A 86 18.87 4.59 -1.50
N ASP A 87 18.27 3.50 -1.97
CA ASP A 87 17.67 3.41 -3.30
C ASP A 87 16.35 4.18 -3.36
N ALA A 88 16.04 4.72 -4.55
CA ALA A 88 14.76 5.37 -4.79
C ALA A 88 13.70 4.31 -5.15
N VAL A 89 12.56 4.35 -4.46
CA VAL A 89 11.46 3.39 -4.64
C VAL A 89 10.12 4.11 -4.86
N GLY A 90 9.19 3.47 -5.55
CA GLY A 90 7.83 3.94 -5.77
C GLY A 90 6.80 2.89 -5.36
N TYR A 91 5.73 3.32 -4.68
CA TYR A 91 4.61 2.47 -4.28
C TYR A 91 3.28 3.13 -4.69
N VAL A 92 2.48 2.41 -5.46
CA VAL A 92 1.23 2.90 -6.07
C VAL A 92 0.06 2.01 -5.66
N PRO A 93 -0.75 2.44 -4.68
CA PRO A 93 -1.98 1.75 -4.29
C PRO A 93 -3.16 2.09 -5.22
N LEU A 94 -3.49 1.22 -6.17
CA LEU A 94 -4.52 1.49 -7.17
C LEU A 94 -5.96 1.46 -6.63
N ASP A 95 -6.17 0.87 -5.45
CA ASP A 95 -7.43 0.98 -4.70
C ASP A 95 -7.70 2.43 -4.25
N LYS A 96 -6.68 3.29 -4.29
CA LYS A 96 -6.70 4.70 -3.85
C LYS A 96 -6.49 5.67 -5.00
N ARG A 97 -6.57 5.18 -6.23
CA ARG A 97 -6.35 5.96 -7.47
C ARG A 97 -7.23 7.19 -7.63
N THR A 98 -8.31 7.33 -6.87
CA THR A 98 -9.13 8.55 -6.88
C THR A 98 -8.42 9.77 -6.29
N TRP A 99 -7.31 9.58 -5.57
CA TRP A 99 -6.53 10.65 -4.94
C TRP A 99 -5.36 11.17 -5.79
N PHE A 100 -5.14 10.59 -6.97
CA PHE A 100 -4.01 10.92 -7.85
C PHE A 100 -4.36 10.60 -9.31
N VAL A 101 -3.48 10.97 -10.22
CA VAL A 101 -3.70 10.82 -11.68
C VAL A 101 -2.62 9.91 -12.29
N PRO A 102 -2.88 9.24 -13.42
CA PRO A 102 -1.95 8.27 -14.01
C PRO A 102 -0.57 8.79 -14.38
N GLU A 103 -0.44 10.09 -14.65
CA GLU A 103 0.82 10.79 -14.92
C GLU A 103 1.81 10.68 -13.75
N VAL A 104 1.35 10.27 -12.57
CA VAL A 104 2.23 9.97 -11.43
C VAL A 104 3.20 8.81 -11.72
N LEU A 105 2.88 7.95 -12.69
CA LEU A 105 3.71 6.84 -13.13
C LEU A 105 4.88 7.30 -14.03
N ASP A 106 4.89 8.55 -14.47
CA ASP A 106 5.93 9.06 -15.35
C ASP A 106 7.23 9.30 -14.61
N GLY A 107 8.34 8.81 -15.18
CA GLY A 107 9.66 8.84 -14.56
C GLY A 107 9.87 7.77 -13.48
N MET A 108 8.86 6.96 -13.16
CA MET A 108 9.03 5.82 -12.25
C MET A 108 9.97 4.75 -12.83
N GLU A 109 10.15 4.70 -14.14
CA GLU A 109 11.14 3.85 -14.81
C GLU A 109 12.60 4.17 -14.43
N HIS A 110 12.86 5.28 -13.73
CA HIS A 110 14.19 5.63 -13.22
C HIS A 110 14.41 5.22 -11.75
N LEU A 111 13.41 4.64 -11.10
CA LEU A 111 13.51 4.16 -9.72
C LEU A 111 14.17 2.77 -9.66
N SER A 112 14.71 2.39 -8.51
CA SER A 112 15.27 1.04 -8.33
C SER A 112 14.17 -0.02 -8.23
N LEU A 113 12.99 0.37 -7.74
CA LEU A 113 11.82 -0.49 -7.57
C LEU A 113 10.52 0.30 -7.73
N VAL A 114 9.58 -0.27 -8.46
CA VAL A 114 8.20 0.18 -8.57
C VAL A 114 7.27 -0.94 -8.11
N CYS A 115 6.42 -0.63 -7.14
CA CYS A 115 5.41 -1.52 -6.59
C CYS A 115 4.02 -1.00 -6.97
N ILE A 116 3.25 -1.80 -7.71
CA ILE A 116 1.85 -1.53 -8.05
C ILE A 116 0.97 -2.46 -7.22
N ASP A 117 0.13 -1.89 -6.36
CA ASP A 117 -0.74 -2.68 -5.47
C ASP A 117 -2.19 -2.67 -5.98
N ASN A 118 -2.86 -3.83 -5.87
CA ASN A 118 -4.28 -4.02 -6.18
C ASN A 118 -4.66 -3.69 -7.64
N ILE A 119 -3.95 -4.26 -8.63
CA ILE A 119 -4.17 -3.98 -10.06
C ILE A 119 -5.58 -4.32 -10.56
N GLU A 120 -6.31 -5.20 -9.87
CA GLU A 120 -7.73 -5.46 -10.14
C GLU A 120 -8.60 -4.20 -10.08
N CYS A 121 -8.16 -3.16 -9.37
CA CYS A 121 -8.92 -1.94 -9.19
C CYS A 121 -9.07 -1.12 -10.48
N ILE A 122 -8.20 -1.32 -11.46
CA ILE A 122 -8.20 -0.58 -12.74
C ILE A 122 -8.84 -1.37 -13.89
N ALA A 123 -9.37 -2.57 -13.64
CA ALA A 123 -10.02 -3.35 -14.69
C ALA A 123 -11.23 -2.59 -15.26
N GLY A 124 -11.20 -2.34 -16.57
CA GLY A 124 -12.20 -1.55 -17.30
C GLY A 124 -11.94 -0.04 -17.30
N ASP A 125 -10.84 0.42 -16.69
CA ASP A 125 -10.43 1.83 -16.67
C ASP A 125 -9.31 2.03 -17.70
N GLU A 126 -9.71 2.30 -18.95
CA GLU A 126 -8.79 2.35 -20.11
C GLU A 126 -7.59 3.30 -19.90
N LEU A 127 -7.81 4.41 -19.19
CA LEU A 127 -6.77 5.42 -18.94
C LEU A 127 -5.70 4.87 -18.00
N TRP A 128 -6.11 4.21 -16.92
CA TRP A 128 -5.20 3.55 -16.00
C TRP A 128 -4.54 2.30 -16.60
N GLU A 129 -5.28 1.50 -17.36
CA GLU A 129 -4.73 0.33 -18.04
C GLU A 129 -3.63 0.72 -19.05
N MET A 130 -3.86 1.77 -19.84
CA MET A 130 -2.86 2.27 -20.77
C MET A 130 -1.61 2.80 -20.03
N ALA A 131 -1.79 3.57 -18.96
CA ALA A 131 -0.67 4.13 -18.21
C ALA A 131 0.21 3.04 -17.56
N ILE A 132 -0.40 1.97 -17.04
CA ILE A 132 0.34 0.82 -16.50
C ILE A 132 1.05 0.04 -17.62
N PHE A 133 0.39 -0.12 -18.78
CA PHE A 133 1.00 -0.75 -19.95
C PHE A 133 2.24 0.03 -20.43
N ASP A 134 2.14 1.36 -20.53
CA ASP A 134 3.26 2.21 -20.93
C ASP A 134 4.39 2.18 -19.91
N LEU A 135 4.07 2.24 -18.61
CA LEU A 135 5.06 2.08 -17.54
C LEU A 135 5.81 0.74 -17.65
N TYR A 136 5.10 -0.36 -17.91
CA TYR A 136 5.72 -1.67 -18.07
C TYR A 136 6.73 -1.66 -19.21
N ASN A 137 6.36 -1.10 -20.37
CA ASN A 137 7.25 -1.02 -21.53
C ASN A 137 8.48 -0.15 -21.23
N ARG A 138 8.29 1.03 -20.62
CA ARG A 138 9.42 1.91 -20.22
C ARG A 138 10.38 1.21 -19.25
N ILE A 139 9.86 0.48 -18.26
CA ILE A 139 10.68 -0.29 -17.32
C ILE A 139 11.48 -1.37 -18.04
N LEU A 140 10.82 -2.12 -18.93
CA LEU A 140 11.45 -3.19 -19.71
C LEU A 140 12.57 -2.66 -20.61
N GLU A 141 12.33 -1.53 -21.28
CA GLU A 141 13.33 -0.86 -22.14
C GLU A 141 14.52 -0.33 -21.32
N SER A 142 14.28 0.17 -20.10
CA SER A 142 15.33 0.68 -19.24
C SER A 142 16.29 -0.39 -18.72
N GLY A 143 15.78 -1.60 -18.46
CA GLY A 143 16.51 -2.75 -17.92
C GLY A 143 17.04 -2.61 -16.48
N LYS A 144 16.74 -1.50 -15.78
CA LYS A 144 17.34 -1.16 -14.46
C LYS A 144 16.34 -1.22 -13.29
N THR A 145 15.05 -1.24 -13.60
CA THR A 145 13.98 -1.05 -12.64
C THR A 145 13.29 -2.37 -12.35
N ARG A 146 13.08 -2.67 -11.06
CA ARG A 146 12.30 -3.85 -10.62
C ARG A 146 10.84 -3.47 -10.58
N LEU A 147 9.97 -4.37 -11.01
CA LEU A 147 8.53 -4.19 -11.01
C LEU A 147 7.87 -5.31 -10.21
N LEU A 148 7.18 -4.93 -9.15
CA LEU A 148 6.34 -5.84 -8.36
C LEU A 148 4.89 -5.40 -8.53
N ILE A 149 4.03 -6.32 -8.96
CA ILE A 149 2.61 -6.05 -9.12
C ILE A 149 1.82 -7.04 -8.28
N THR A 150 0.81 -6.57 -7.55
CA THR A 150 -0.14 -7.45 -6.87
C THR A 150 -1.52 -7.42 -7.51
N GLY A 151 -2.21 -8.55 -7.43
CA GLY A 151 -3.60 -8.69 -7.83
C GLY A 151 -4.44 -9.57 -6.90
N ASP A 152 -5.76 -9.58 -7.04
CA ASP A 152 -6.65 -10.50 -6.28
C ASP A 152 -6.75 -11.90 -6.93
N ARG A 153 -6.34 -11.99 -8.19
CA ARG A 153 -6.43 -13.18 -9.05
C ARG A 153 -5.27 -13.23 -10.05
N PRO A 154 -5.07 -14.36 -10.76
CA PRO A 154 -4.09 -14.45 -11.84
C PRO A 154 -4.33 -13.41 -12.94
N PRO A 155 -3.30 -12.98 -13.69
CA PRO A 155 -3.44 -11.97 -14.75
C PRO A 155 -4.56 -12.28 -15.76
N ARG A 156 -4.66 -13.54 -16.19
CA ARG A 156 -5.68 -14.02 -17.13
C ARG A 156 -7.13 -13.89 -16.64
N GLN A 157 -7.34 -13.66 -15.34
CA GLN A 157 -8.68 -13.56 -14.74
C GLN A 157 -9.06 -12.11 -14.37
N LEU A 158 -8.17 -11.13 -14.57
CA LEU A 158 -8.40 -9.72 -14.21
C LEU A 158 -9.47 -9.03 -15.07
N ASN A 159 -9.84 -9.61 -16.22
CA ASN A 159 -10.82 -9.03 -17.17
C ASN A 159 -10.47 -7.58 -17.57
N LEU A 160 -9.19 -7.33 -17.86
CA LEU A 160 -8.71 -6.04 -18.35
C LEU A 160 -9.30 -5.76 -19.74
N GLY A 161 -9.61 -4.49 -20.02
CA GLY A 161 -10.08 -4.05 -21.33
C GLY A 161 -8.98 -4.11 -22.40
N LEU A 162 -7.72 -3.90 -21.99
CA LEU A 162 -6.53 -3.91 -22.83
C LEU A 162 -5.87 -5.32 -22.82
N PRO A 163 -6.02 -6.12 -23.90
CA PRO A 163 -5.49 -7.48 -23.94
C PRO A 163 -3.96 -7.54 -23.92
N ASP A 164 -3.31 -6.48 -24.40
CA ASP A 164 -1.84 -6.37 -24.40
C ASP A 164 -1.30 -6.26 -22.97
N LEU A 165 -1.96 -5.49 -22.10
CA LEU A 165 -1.60 -5.41 -20.68
C LEU A 165 -1.74 -6.77 -20.01
N ALA A 166 -2.86 -7.47 -20.23
CA ALA A 166 -3.05 -8.82 -19.69
C ALA A 166 -1.93 -9.79 -20.11
N SER A 167 -1.49 -9.69 -21.37
CA SER A 167 -0.39 -10.51 -21.91
C SER A 167 0.96 -10.16 -21.26
N ARG A 168 1.24 -8.86 -21.02
CA ARG A 168 2.45 -8.42 -20.30
C ARG A 168 2.46 -8.90 -18.86
N LEU A 169 1.31 -8.82 -18.18
CA LEU A 169 1.20 -9.28 -16.81
C LEU A 169 1.44 -10.78 -16.68
N ASP A 170 1.06 -11.56 -17.71
CA ASP A 170 1.22 -13.02 -17.75
C ASP A 170 2.63 -13.48 -18.16
N TRP A 171 3.48 -12.58 -18.68
CA TRP A 171 4.80 -12.95 -19.24
C TRP A 171 5.87 -13.24 -18.18
N GLY A 172 5.67 -12.79 -16.93
CA GLY A 172 6.65 -12.87 -15.86
C GLY A 172 6.51 -14.05 -14.91
N GLN A 173 7.21 -13.96 -13.77
CA GLN A 173 7.05 -14.92 -12.68
C GLN A 173 5.76 -14.59 -11.92
N ILE A 174 4.82 -15.53 -11.91
CA ILE A 174 3.52 -15.39 -11.26
C ILE A 174 3.50 -16.29 -10.02
N TYR A 175 3.29 -15.70 -8.86
CA TYR A 175 3.18 -16.42 -7.60
C TYR A 175 1.80 -16.23 -6.97
N LYS A 176 1.22 -17.35 -6.55
CA LYS A 176 0.04 -17.33 -5.67
C LYS A 176 0.52 -17.28 -4.22
N LEU A 177 0.20 -16.19 -3.54
CA LEU A 177 0.46 -16.01 -2.12
C LEU A 177 -0.57 -16.83 -1.33
N GLN A 178 -0.09 -17.76 -0.50
CA GLN A 178 -0.91 -18.59 0.35
C GLN A 178 -1.26 -17.85 1.64
N PRO A 179 -2.54 -17.83 2.05
CA PRO A 179 -2.94 -17.30 3.34
C PRO A 179 -2.36 -18.15 4.47
N LEU A 180 -2.12 -17.54 5.62
CA LEU A 180 -1.63 -18.23 6.81
C LEU A 180 -2.69 -19.19 7.38
N SER A 181 -2.25 -20.36 7.85
CA SER A 181 -3.06 -21.25 8.67
C SER A 181 -3.37 -20.60 10.03
N ASP A 182 -4.41 -21.04 10.74
CA ASP A 182 -4.73 -20.46 12.06
C ASP A 182 -3.56 -20.56 13.06
N GLU A 183 -2.75 -21.61 12.96
CA GLU A 183 -1.55 -21.77 13.80
C GLU A 183 -0.45 -20.78 13.37
N ASP A 184 -0.22 -20.61 12.07
CA ASP A 184 0.71 -19.60 11.55
C ASP A 184 0.28 -18.17 11.88
N LYS A 185 -1.03 -17.87 11.89
CA LYS A 185 -1.56 -16.56 12.29
C LYS A 185 -1.20 -16.25 13.74
N LEU A 186 -1.30 -17.23 14.64
CA LEU A 186 -0.88 -17.07 16.03
C LEU A 186 0.62 -16.74 16.12
N GLN A 187 1.46 -17.50 15.40
CA GLN A 187 2.90 -17.26 15.36
C GLN A 187 3.23 -15.87 14.77
N ALA A 188 2.53 -15.46 13.72
CA ALA A 188 2.68 -14.13 13.13
C ALA A 188 2.32 -13.01 14.10
N LEU A 189 1.25 -13.16 14.90
CA LEU A 189 0.88 -12.18 15.93
C LEU A 189 1.92 -12.12 17.04
N GLN A 190 2.43 -13.26 17.49
CA GLN A 190 3.50 -13.31 18.50
C GLN A 190 4.80 -12.70 17.99
N LEU A 191 5.16 -12.95 16.72
CA LEU A 191 6.31 -12.32 16.08
C LEU A 191 6.16 -10.79 16.07
N ARG A 192 4.99 -10.29 15.65
CA ARG A 192 4.71 -8.84 15.62
C ARG A 192 4.76 -8.21 17.01
N ALA A 193 4.24 -8.89 18.03
CA ALA A 193 4.33 -8.44 19.42
C ALA A 193 5.79 -8.34 19.89
N ARG A 194 6.59 -9.38 19.65
CA ARG A 194 8.02 -9.40 20.03
C ARG A 194 8.81 -8.28 19.36
N LEU A 195 8.58 -8.02 18.08
CA LEU A 195 9.23 -6.93 17.35
C LEU A 195 8.86 -5.55 17.90
N ARG A 196 7.69 -5.42 18.52
CA ARG A 196 7.24 -4.20 19.22
C ARG A 196 7.68 -4.13 20.69
N GLY A 197 8.34 -5.17 21.19
CA GLY A 197 8.90 -5.19 22.54
C GLY A 197 7.94 -5.66 23.63
N PHE A 198 6.82 -6.32 23.27
CA PHE A 198 5.93 -6.94 24.25
C PHE A 198 5.66 -8.42 23.92
N GLU A 199 5.20 -9.15 24.94
CA GLU A 199 4.87 -10.56 24.81
C GLU A 199 3.36 -10.73 24.61
N LEU A 200 2.97 -11.52 23.60
CA LEU A 200 1.59 -11.96 23.40
C LEU A 200 1.46 -13.41 23.88
N PRO A 201 0.84 -13.64 25.05
CA PRO A 201 0.58 -15.00 25.54
C PRO A 201 -0.24 -15.81 24.54
N GLU A 202 0.04 -17.12 24.46
CA GLU A 202 -0.64 -18.02 23.53
C GLU A 202 -2.15 -18.08 23.76
N ASP A 203 -2.59 -18.12 25.01
CA ASP A 203 -4.01 -18.15 25.40
C ASP A 203 -4.73 -16.87 24.95
N VAL A 204 -4.08 -15.72 25.05
CA VAL A 204 -4.58 -14.43 24.54
C VAL A 204 -4.63 -14.43 23.01
N GLY A 205 -3.57 -14.89 22.33
CA GLY A 205 -3.56 -14.97 20.87
C GLY A 205 -4.65 -15.90 20.33
N ARG A 206 -4.82 -17.09 20.91
CA ARG A 206 -5.91 -18.02 20.57
C ARG A 206 -7.28 -17.42 20.89
N PHE A 207 -7.40 -16.62 21.96
CA PHE A 207 -8.63 -15.89 22.26
C PHE A 207 -8.97 -14.86 21.17
N LEU A 208 -7.99 -14.09 20.68
CA LEU A 208 -8.18 -13.12 19.59
C LEU A 208 -8.65 -13.81 18.30
N LEU A 209 -8.00 -14.90 17.90
CA LEU A 209 -8.37 -15.68 16.71
C LEU A 209 -9.77 -16.29 16.77
N LYS A 210 -10.29 -16.57 17.98
CA LYS A 210 -11.65 -17.07 18.18
C LYS A 210 -12.70 -15.95 18.23
N ARG A 211 -12.32 -14.77 18.72
CA ARG A 211 -13.25 -13.66 18.99
C ARG A 211 -13.40 -12.72 17.80
N LEU A 212 -12.33 -12.52 17.03
CA LEU A 212 -12.32 -11.66 15.86
C LEU A 212 -12.50 -12.48 14.59
N ASP A 213 -12.97 -11.83 13.53
CA ASP A 213 -12.88 -12.37 12.18
C ASP A 213 -11.41 -12.64 11.91
N ARG A 214 -11.07 -13.85 11.46
CA ARG A 214 -9.68 -14.38 11.36
C ARG A 214 -8.85 -13.68 10.26
N GLU A 215 -9.12 -12.42 10.02
CA GLU A 215 -8.51 -11.50 9.08
C GLU A 215 -7.28 -10.83 9.71
N MET A 216 -6.14 -11.01 9.05
CA MET A 216 -4.85 -10.53 9.56
C MET A 216 -4.81 -9.03 9.79
N ARG A 217 -5.46 -8.24 8.92
CA ARG A 217 -5.53 -6.78 9.06
C ARG A 217 -6.18 -6.39 10.39
N THR A 218 -7.36 -6.95 10.69
CA THR A 218 -8.09 -6.68 11.94
C THR A 218 -7.31 -7.16 13.16
N LEU A 219 -6.67 -8.34 13.05
CA LEU A 219 -5.87 -8.89 14.14
C LEU A 219 -4.67 -8.00 14.48
N PHE A 220 -3.91 -7.52 13.48
CA PHE A 220 -2.79 -6.61 13.72
C PHE A 220 -3.24 -5.23 14.20
N MET A 221 -4.32 -4.66 13.66
CA MET A 221 -4.88 -3.41 14.18
C MET A 221 -5.32 -3.53 15.65
N THR A 222 -5.89 -4.68 16.04
CA THR A 222 -6.26 -4.95 17.43
C THR A 222 -5.01 -5.10 18.29
N LEU A 223 -3.99 -5.79 17.79
CA LEU A 223 -2.71 -5.96 18.49
C LEU A 223 -2.08 -4.60 18.82
N ASP A 224 -2.12 -3.65 17.90
CA ASP A 224 -1.65 -2.27 18.10
C ASP A 224 -2.44 -1.51 19.17
N GLN A 225 -3.75 -1.71 19.22
CA GLN A 225 -4.60 -1.11 20.25
C GLN A 225 -4.31 -1.71 21.63
N LEU A 226 -4.13 -3.03 21.69
CA LEU A 226 -3.82 -3.74 22.92
C LEU A 226 -2.44 -3.36 23.48
N ASP A 227 -1.46 -3.17 22.61
CA ASP A 227 -0.12 -2.68 22.97
C ASP A 227 -0.21 -1.30 23.63
N ARG A 228 -0.86 -0.33 22.97
CA ARG A 228 -1.07 1.02 23.51
C ARG A 228 -1.82 1.02 24.84
N ALA A 229 -2.86 0.18 24.96
CA ALA A 229 -3.63 0.04 26.19
C ALA A 229 -2.80 -0.60 27.32
N SER A 230 -2.01 -1.63 27.00
CA SER A 230 -1.10 -2.32 27.92
C SER A 230 -0.07 -1.35 28.50
N ILE A 231 0.55 -0.52 27.64
CA ILE A 231 1.52 0.51 28.04
C ILE A 231 0.86 1.55 28.95
N THR A 232 -0.31 2.06 28.55
CA THR A 232 -1.03 3.09 29.30
C THR A 232 -1.46 2.60 30.69
N ALA A 233 -1.93 1.36 30.77
CA ALA A 233 -2.36 0.75 32.03
C ALA A 233 -1.20 0.17 32.84
N GLN A 234 0.00 0.04 32.26
CA GLN A 234 1.14 -0.71 32.80
C GLN A 234 0.77 -2.13 33.26
N ARG A 235 -0.06 -2.83 32.48
CA ARG A 235 -0.56 -4.17 32.80
C ARG A 235 -0.14 -5.17 31.73
N LYS A 236 0.23 -6.38 32.15
CA LYS A 236 0.44 -7.49 31.22
C LYS A 236 -0.85 -7.85 30.48
N LEU A 237 -0.70 -8.29 29.23
CA LEU A 237 -1.81 -8.81 28.44
C LEU A 237 -2.37 -10.08 29.10
N THR A 238 -3.64 -10.02 29.46
CA THR A 238 -4.41 -11.14 30.01
C THR A 238 -5.79 -11.18 29.37
N ILE A 239 -6.42 -12.34 29.29
CA ILE A 239 -7.76 -12.49 28.69
C ILE A 239 -8.79 -11.50 29.29
N PRO A 240 -8.86 -11.29 30.63
CA PRO A 240 -9.79 -10.31 31.20
C PRO A 240 -9.53 -8.88 30.72
N PHE A 241 -8.26 -8.47 30.65
CA PHE A 241 -7.88 -7.14 30.17
C PHE A 241 -8.21 -6.95 28.69
N VAL A 242 -7.93 -7.94 27.86
CA VAL A 242 -8.25 -7.89 26.43
C VAL A 242 -9.76 -7.77 26.21
N LYS A 243 -10.59 -8.48 26.99
CA LYS A 243 -12.06 -8.36 26.95
C LYS A 243 -12.54 -6.95 27.33
N GLU A 244 -11.88 -6.30 28.29
CA GLU A 244 -12.17 -4.92 28.70
C GLU A 244 -11.93 -3.94 27.55
N ILE A 245 -10.77 -4.06 26.88
CA ILE A 245 -10.42 -3.20 25.75
C ILE A 245 -11.35 -3.45 24.56
N LEU A 246 -11.58 -4.70 24.17
CA LEU A 246 -12.43 -5.03 23.00
C LEU A 246 -13.87 -4.51 23.14
N LYS A 247 -14.45 -4.52 24.35
CA LYS A 247 -15.80 -3.94 24.59
C LYS A 247 -15.87 -2.43 24.30
N THR A 248 -14.74 -1.74 24.39
CA THR A 248 -14.64 -0.31 24.12
C THR A 248 -14.50 -0.05 22.60
N VAL A 249 -13.92 -1.00 21.87
CA VAL A 249 -13.60 -0.89 20.43
C VAL A 249 -14.81 -1.07 19.53
N ASP A 250 -15.80 -1.87 19.92
CA ASP A 250 -17.06 -2.07 19.15
C ASP A 250 -17.80 -0.75 18.85
N LYS A 251 -17.45 0.36 19.52
CA LYS A 251 -18.05 1.71 19.31
C LYS A 251 -17.27 2.63 18.36
N THR A 252 -16.04 2.31 17.97
CA THR A 252 -15.12 3.27 17.30
C THR A 252 -14.85 2.94 15.83
N PHE A 253 -15.60 2.02 15.22
CA PHE A 253 -15.38 1.53 13.86
C PHE A 253 -15.86 2.49 12.76
N ILE A 254 -15.59 3.80 12.85
CA ILE A 254 -15.73 4.73 11.72
C ILE A 254 -14.62 5.78 11.84
N VAL A 255 -13.74 5.80 10.82
CA VAL A 255 -12.86 6.86 10.26
C VAL A 255 -11.58 6.13 9.85
N GLY A 256 -11.37 5.72 8.59
CA GLY A 256 -11.47 6.55 7.40
C GLY A 256 -10.06 7.08 7.07
N TYR A 257 -9.15 6.21 6.61
CA TYR A 257 -7.84 6.64 6.11
C TYR A 257 -7.90 6.82 4.59
N ALA A 258 -7.78 8.08 4.14
CA ALA A 258 -7.56 8.48 2.76
C ALA A 258 -6.06 8.32 2.41
N PRO A 259 -5.67 7.60 1.34
CA PRO A 259 -4.26 7.41 1.00
C PRO A 259 -3.84 8.25 -0.19
N ILE A 260 -2.69 8.87 -0.01
CA ILE A 260 -1.94 9.70 -0.95
C ILE A 260 -0.92 8.81 -1.67
N VAL A 261 -0.64 9.09 -2.94
CA VAL A 261 0.31 8.32 -3.77
C VAL A 261 1.75 8.82 -3.68
N PHE A 262 2.70 7.89 -3.87
CA PHE A 262 4.12 8.08 -3.62
C PHE A 262 5.01 8.05 -4.85
N VAL A 263 5.84 9.08 -5.00
CA VAL A 263 7.00 9.11 -5.91
C VAL A 263 8.22 9.58 -5.12
N GLY A 264 9.15 8.67 -4.81
CA GLY A 264 10.42 8.99 -4.15
C GLY A 264 11.43 9.57 -5.15
N ARG A 265 12.11 10.68 -4.82
CA ARG A 265 13.08 11.32 -5.74
C ARG A 265 14.53 10.89 -5.48
N ILE A 266 15.23 10.68 -6.59
CA ILE A 266 16.68 10.51 -6.79
C ILE A 266 17.47 11.69 -6.17
N ARG A 267 18.42 11.40 -5.27
CA ARG A 267 19.30 12.42 -4.65
C ARG A 267 20.33 12.97 -5.66
N ARG A 268 20.27 14.27 -5.96
CA ARG A 268 21.45 15.05 -6.39
C ARG A 268 22.07 15.76 -5.18
N GLY A 269 23.39 15.62 -5.04
CA GLY A 269 24.17 16.04 -3.87
C GLY A 269 24.16 17.55 -3.60
N LYS A 270 24.11 17.91 -2.32
CA LYS A 270 24.23 19.27 -1.78
C LYS A 270 25.58 19.89 -2.17
N ARG A 271 25.58 21.03 -2.88
CA ARG A 271 26.76 21.91 -2.97
C ARG A 271 26.57 23.12 -2.05
N ARG A 272 27.56 23.38 -1.21
CA ARG A 272 27.71 24.58 -0.36
C ARG A 272 27.91 25.79 -1.27
N ILE A 273 27.04 26.79 -1.18
CA ILE A 273 27.34 28.14 -1.65
C ILE A 273 27.75 28.96 -0.43
N ARG A 274 28.99 29.47 -0.46
CA ARG A 274 29.43 30.60 0.35
C ARG A 274 28.97 31.88 -0.36
N GLN A 275 28.26 32.75 0.34
CA GLN A 275 28.28 34.20 0.12
C GLN A 275 27.93 34.85 1.47
N CYS A 276 28.93 35.42 2.13
CA CYS A 276 29.36 36.82 2.02
C CYS A 276 28.32 37.76 2.66
N ALA A 277 28.77 38.33 3.78
CA ALA A 277 28.09 39.35 4.54
C ALA A 277 27.76 40.57 3.68
N SER A 278 26.54 41.07 3.81
CA SER A 278 26.28 42.49 3.71
C SER A 278 25.23 42.86 4.76
N THR A 279 25.64 43.81 5.58
CA THR A 279 24.92 44.53 6.62
C THR A 279 23.78 45.33 6.00
N SER A 280 22.61 45.39 6.65
CA SER A 280 21.91 46.62 7.09
C SER A 280 20.39 46.42 7.20
N ASP A 281 19.90 46.85 8.37
CA ASP A 281 18.63 47.52 8.66
C ASP A 281 17.28 46.99 8.14
N GLY A 282 16.46 46.60 9.13
CA GLY A 282 15.30 47.45 9.47
C GLY A 282 13.96 47.10 8.83
N ALA A 283 12.93 47.27 9.66
CA ALA A 283 11.51 47.35 9.33
C ALA A 283 10.71 46.04 9.23
N LEU A 284 10.13 45.71 10.39
CA LEU A 284 8.74 45.28 10.57
C LEU A 284 7.82 45.66 9.40
N LEU A 285 7.08 44.70 8.85
CA LEU A 285 5.72 44.92 8.32
C LEU A 285 5.01 43.56 8.19
N ASN A 286 3.86 43.50 8.83
CA ASN A 286 2.98 42.37 9.03
C ASN A 286 1.79 42.50 8.06
N PRO A 287 1.52 41.56 7.14
CA PRO A 287 0.25 41.55 6.43
C PRO A 287 -0.70 40.54 7.05
N ARG A 288 -1.73 41.09 7.70
CA ARG A 288 -2.95 40.43 8.13
C ARG A 288 -3.61 39.69 6.95
N PHE A 289 -3.80 38.37 7.08
CA PHE A 289 -4.75 37.64 6.24
C PHE A 289 -6.16 37.75 6.84
N PRO A 290 -7.21 38.04 6.04
CA PRO A 290 -8.59 38.05 6.52
C PRO A 290 -9.13 36.62 6.67
N VAL A 291 -9.76 36.38 7.82
CA VAL A 291 -10.56 35.19 8.14
C VAL A 291 -11.92 35.31 7.45
N PRO A 292 -12.42 34.29 6.71
CA PRO A 292 -13.81 34.28 6.28
C PRO A 292 -14.72 33.82 7.42
N ALA A 293 -15.80 34.59 7.64
CA ALA A 293 -16.87 34.36 8.62
C ALA A 293 -17.76 33.14 8.25
N PRO A 294 -18.46 32.54 9.23
CA PRO A 294 -19.30 31.37 9.01
C PRO A 294 -20.65 31.77 8.38
N VAL A 295 -21.14 30.93 7.47
CA VAL A 295 -22.52 31.02 6.95
C VAL A 295 -23.34 29.96 7.67
N ASP A 296 -24.16 30.40 8.60
CA ASP A 296 -25.23 29.62 9.22
C ASP A 296 -26.56 29.92 8.52
N ASP A 297 -27.17 28.83 8.05
CA ASP A 297 -28.54 28.41 8.32
C ASP A 297 -29.68 28.55 7.31
N GLN A 298 -30.45 27.45 7.30
CA GLN A 298 -31.87 27.28 7.05
C GLN A 298 -32.45 27.61 5.66
N SER A 299 -32.93 26.55 4.98
CA SER A 299 -34.38 26.25 5.02
C SER A 299 -34.82 25.01 4.21
N ALA A 300 -35.70 24.24 4.86
CA ALA A 300 -36.88 23.51 4.36
C ALA A 300 -36.69 22.31 3.40
N LEU A 301 -36.98 21.08 3.83
CA LEU A 301 -38.32 20.46 3.95
C LEU A 301 -39.07 20.33 2.61
N CYS A 302 -39.18 19.08 2.11
CA CYS A 302 -40.47 18.45 1.74
C CYS A 302 -40.27 17.05 1.14
N HIS A 303 -40.66 16.01 1.88
CA HIS A 303 -41.20 14.77 1.33
C HIS A 303 -42.66 15.02 0.89
N PRO A 304 -43.19 14.23 -0.06
CA PRO A 304 -44.09 13.15 0.37
C PRO A 304 -44.01 11.85 -0.48
N ARG A 305 -44.23 10.72 0.21
CA ARG A 305 -44.91 9.50 -0.30
C ARG A 305 -46.39 9.62 0.07
N PRO A 306 -47.36 8.98 -0.63
CA PRO A 306 -47.71 7.57 -0.31
C PRO A 306 -48.38 6.70 -1.42
N GLN A 307 -48.28 5.37 -1.20
CA GLN A 307 -49.28 4.28 -1.46
C GLN A 307 -49.70 3.99 -2.93
N SER A 308 -50.12 2.80 -3.38
CA SER A 308 -50.23 1.39 -2.95
C SER A 308 -50.86 0.63 -4.14
N GLY A 309 -50.51 -0.62 -4.44
CA GLY A 309 -51.34 -1.45 -5.33
C GLY A 309 -50.62 -2.63 -6.02
N ALA A 310 -50.84 -3.83 -5.48
CA ALA A 310 -50.83 -5.13 -6.18
C ALA A 310 -52.27 -5.71 -6.04
N PRO A 311 -52.70 -6.85 -6.63
CA PRO A 311 -51.97 -7.90 -7.38
C PRO A 311 -52.73 -8.49 -8.63
N LEU A 312 -52.19 -9.59 -9.22
CA LEU A 312 -52.79 -10.73 -9.99
C LEU A 312 -51.86 -11.12 -11.18
N ALA A 313 -51.20 -12.30 -11.22
CA ALA A 313 -51.66 -13.65 -11.64
C ALA A 313 -52.29 -13.66 -13.06
N SER A 314 -52.04 -14.56 -14.03
CA SER A 314 -51.27 -15.79 -14.27
C SER A 314 -51.30 -16.01 -15.80
N ASP A 315 -50.42 -16.85 -16.38
CA ASP A 315 -50.76 -17.89 -17.39
C ASP A 315 -49.53 -18.34 -18.22
N TYR A 316 -49.25 -19.66 -18.11
CA TYR A 316 -48.21 -20.46 -18.78
C TYR A 316 -48.71 -20.97 -20.17
N PRO A 317 -47.83 -21.45 -21.08
CA PRO A 317 -47.54 -22.91 -21.14
C PRO A 317 -46.08 -23.29 -21.52
N PRO A 318 -45.71 -24.59 -21.44
CA PRO A 318 -44.32 -25.08 -21.37
C PRO A 318 -43.75 -25.67 -22.68
N LEU A 319 -42.47 -26.07 -22.58
CA LEU A 319 -41.53 -26.81 -23.46
C LEU A 319 -42.09 -27.71 -24.59
N PRO A 320 -41.21 -28.11 -25.53
CA PRO A 320 -40.88 -29.53 -25.54
C PRO A 320 -39.38 -29.85 -25.56
N GLU A 321 -39.10 -30.96 -24.89
CA GLU A 321 -37.87 -31.73 -24.82
C GLU A 321 -37.89 -32.79 -25.92
N SER A 322 -36.80 -32.99 -26.66
CA SER A 322 -36.57 -34.21 -27.45
C SER A 322 -35.07 -34.39 -27.79
N ALA A 323 -34.38 -35.12 -26.92
CA ALA A 323 -33.60 -36.35 -27.15
C ALA A 323 -32.62 -36.52 -28.37
N PRO A 324 -31.65 -37.45 -28.25
CA PRO A 324 -30.30 -37.38 -28.83
C PRO A 324 -30.13 -38.14 -30.16
N LEU A 325 -28.95 -38.06 -30.80
CA LEU A 325 -28.26 -39.18 -31.47
C LEU A 325 -26.89 -38.79 -32.11
N ARG A 326 -25.89 -39.65 -31.83
CA ARG A 326 -24.53 -39.85 -32.39
C ARG A 326 -23.37 -39.12 -31.72
#